data_AF-A0A7Y5RR95-F1
#
_entry.id   AF-A0A7Y5RR95-F1
#
_cell.length_a   1.000
_cell.length_b   1.000
_cell.length_c   1.000
_cell.angle_alpha   90.00
_cell.angle_beta   90.00
_cell.angle_gamma   90.00
#
_symmetry.space_group_name_H-M   'P 1'
#
loop_
_entity.id
_entity.type
_entity.pdbx_description
1 polymer ?
#
loop_
_entity_poly.entity_id
_entity_poly.type
_entity_poly.pdbx_seq_one_letter_code
_entity_poly.pdbx_strand_id
1 'polypeptide(L)' 'ELHQRTSFDKVVYIGDGPWDVKACKRLNLPFLGVRDDGLHDSLKSRGAHNVITNYADHSHALEMLESATPPM' A
#
# COMPACT_ATOMS: atom_id res chain seq x y z
N GLU A 1 -17.51 -15.42 6.75
CA GLU A 1 -17.30 -14.99 5.35
C GLU A 1 -17.23 -13.47 5.30
N LEU A 2 -16.30 -12.90 4.53
CA LEU A 2 -16.22 -11.46 4.30
C LEU A 2 -16.91 -11.17 2.95
N HIS A 3 -17.89 -10.28 2.91
CA HIS A 3 -18.59 -9.87 1.68
C HIS A 3 -19.18 -11.01 0.83
N GLN A 4 -19.61 -12.13 1.43
CA GLN A 4 -20.11 -13.33 0.71
C GLN A 4 -19.09 -13.92 -0.29
N ARG A 5 -17.78 -13.68 -0.04
CA ARG A 5 -16.69 -14.26 -0.80
C ARG A 5 -15.87 -15.19 0.10
N THR A 6 -15.41 -16.28 -0.49
CA THR A 6 -14.54 -17.27 0.15
C THR A 6 -13.05 -17.05 -0.15
N SER A 7 -12.74 -16.25 -1.18
CA SER A 7 -11.38 -15.84 -1.56
C SER A 7 -11.37 -14.47 -2.22
N PHE A 8 -10.19 -13.85 -2.27
CA PHE A 8 -9.94 -12.60 -2.97
C PHE A 8 -8.75 -12.78 -3.91
N ASP A 9 -8.82 -12.20 -5.12
CA ASP A 9 -7.73 -12.29 -6.10
C ASP A 9 -6.49 -11.49 -5.66
N LYS A 10 -6.71 -10.40 -4.91
CA LYS A 10 -5.66 -9.54 -4.37
C LYS A 10 -6.08 -8.95 -3.04
N VAL A 11 -5.17 -8.93 -2.07
CA VAL A 11 -5.33 -8.24 -0.78
C VAL A 11 -4.20 -7.22 -0.66
N VAL A 12 -4.55 -5.94 -0.51
CA VAL A 12 -3.60 -4.83 -0.40
C VAL A 12 -3.76 -4.17 0.96
N TYR A 13 -2.66 -3.97 1.67
CA TYR A 13 -2.63 -3.20 2.90
C TYR A 13 -2.34 -1.73 2.58
N ILE A 14 -3.17 -0.83 3.09
CA ILE A 14 -2.95 0.61 2.98
C ILE A 14 -2.50 1.12 4.34
N GLY A 15 -1.36 1.80 4.38
CA GLY A 15 -0.77 2.24 5.64
C GLY A 15 0.10 3.47 5.51
N ASP A 16 0.34 4.10 6.63
CA ASP A 16 1.02 5.37 6.76
C ASP A 16 2.09 5.25 7.85
N GLY A 17 2.74 4.11 7.97
CA GLY A 17 3.68 3.84 9.04
C GLY A 17 4.91 3.08 8.57
N PRO A 18 6.09 3.35 9.15
CA PRO A 18 7.24 2.46 8.96
C PRO A 18 6.95 1.03 9.47
N TRP A 19 6.05 0.90 10.43
CA TRP A 19 5.60 -0.39 10.96
C TRP A 19 4.77 -1.18 9.95
N ASP A 20 3.97 -0.50 9.11
CA ASP A 20 3.17 -1.14 8.07
C ASP A 20 4.06 -1.71 6.97
N VAL A 21 5.04 -0.93 6.53
CA VAL A 21 6.05 -1.39 5.55
C VAL A 21 6.76 -2.63 6.08
N LYS A 22 7.18 -2.61 7.34
CA LYS A 22 7.85 -3.75 7.99
C LYS A 22 6.94 -4.98 8.07
N ALA A 23 5.66 -4.79 8.42
CA ALA A 23 4.71 -5.89 8.52
C ALA A 23 4.42 -6.49 7.14
N CYS A 24 4.15 -5.66 6.14
CA CYS A 24 3.83 -6.08 4.77
C CYS A 24 5.02 -6.78 4.11
N LYS A 25 6.24 -6.27 4.32
CA LYS A 25 7.47 -6.94 3.90
C LYS A 25 7.58 -8.36 4.47
N ARG A 26 7.36 -8.51 5.78
CA ARG A 26 7.48 -9.82 6.46
C ARG A 26 6.39 -10.81 6.05
N LEU A 27 5.19 -10.32 5.76
CA LEU A 27 4.03 -11.14 5.40
C LEU A 27 3.89 -11.33 3.89
N ASN A 28 4.79 -10.75 3.08
CA ASN A 28 4.71 -10.73 1.63
C ASN A 28 3.34 -10.20 1.12
N LEU A 29 2.84 -9.14 1.78
CA LEU A 29 1.57 -8.51 1.45
C LEU A 29 1.80 -7.28 0.56
N PRO A 30 1.07 -7.13 -0.56
CA PRO A 30 1.02 -5.89 -1.32
C PRO A 30 0.73 -4.68 -0.44
N PHE A 31 1.48 -3.59 -0.64
CA PHE A 31 1.40 -2.40 0.20
C PHE A 31 1.22 -1.12 -0.63
N LEU A 32 0.28 -0.27 -0.19
CA LEU A 32 0.11 1.09 -0.67
C LEU A 32 0.36 2.07 0.49
N GLY A 33 1.44 2.83 0.40
CA GLY A 33 1.76 3.87 1.38
C GLY A 33 0.91 5.13 1.19
N VAL A 34 0.54 5.78 2.28
CA VAL A 34 -0.06 7.13 2.25
C VAL A 34 0.82 8.10 3.03
N ARG A 35 1.27 9.17 2.38
CA ARG A 35 2.19 10.15 2.95
C ARG A 35 2.01 11.52 2.37
N ASP A 36 2.03 12.54 3.20
CA ASP A 36 2.07 13.93 2.72
C ASP A 36 3.21 14.15 1.71
N ASP A 37 2.99 15.11 0.82
CA ASP A 37 3.95 15.47 -0.20
C ASP A 37 5.29 15.87 0.44
N GLY A 38 6.39 15.43 -0.17
CA GLY A 38 7.74 15.56 0.39
C GLY A 38 8.11 14.55 1.49
N LEU A 39 7.18 13.73 2.00
CA LEU A 39 7.45 12.69 3.01
C LEU A 39 7.38 11.26 2.46
N HIS A 40 7.19 11.09 1.16
CA HIS A 40 7.13 9.77 0.50
C HIS A 40 8.38 8.94 0.73
N ASP A 41 9.55 9.59 0.74
CA ASP A 41 10.85 8.93 0.91
C ASP A 41 10.99 8.23 2.27
N SER A 42 10.22 8.66 3.28
CA SER A 42 10.19 8.00 4.60
C SER A 42 9.70 6.55 4.52
N LEU A 43 8.80 6.23 3.58
CA LEU A 43 8.33 4.87 3.32
C LEU A 43 9.12 4.20 2.21
N LYS A 44 9.48 4.92 1.13
CA LYS A 44 10.26 4.37 0.01
C LYS A 44 11.63 3.86 0.45
N SER A 45 12.33 4.60 1.32
CA SER A 45 13.62 4.17 1.91
C SER A 45 13.53 2.88 2.73
N ARG A 46 12.32 2.42 3.06
CA ARG A 46 12.04 1.18 3.80
C ARG A 46 11.55 0.04 2.90
N GLY A 47 11.53 0.26 1.59
CA GLY A 47 11.16 -0.74 0.58
C GLY A 47 9.76 -0.57 -0.01
N ALA A 48 8.96 0.43 0.41
CA ALA A 48 7.65 0.65 -0.19
C ALA A 48 7.77 1.17 -1.64
N HIS A 49 7.12 0.51 -2.59
CA HIS A 49 7.16 0.93 -4.00
C HIS A 49 6.07 1.94 -4.35
N ASN A 50 4.84 1.68 -3.92
CA ASN A 50 3.67 2.51 -4.22
C ASN A 50 3.37 3.39 -3.00
N VAL A 51 3.44 4.71 -3.18
CA VAL A 51 3.09 5.71 -2.15
C VAL A 51 2.29 6.83 -2.81
N ILE A 52 1.12 7.14 -2.27
CA ILE A 52 0.26 8.25 -2.71
C ILE A 52 0.19 9.34 -1.63
N THR A 53 -0.14 10.56 -2.05
CA THR A 53 -0.27 11.67 -1.12
C THR A 53 -1.57 11.64 -0.32
N ASN A 54 -2.67 11.43 -1.02
CA ASN A 54 -4.02 11.32 -0.48
C ASN A 54 -4.91 10.68 -1.56
N TYR A 55 -6.22 10.62 -1.28
CA TYR A 55 -7.21 10.01 -2.17
C TYR A 55 -7.95 11.01 -3.07
N ALA A 56 -7.48 12.27 -3.19
CA ALA A 56 -8.19 13.30 -3.94
C ALA A 56 -8.29 12.97 -5.43
N ASP A 57 -7.24 12.37 -5.99
CA ASP A 57 -7.30 11.76 -7.32
C ASP A 57 -7.70 10.28 -7.18
N HIS A 58 -8.99 10.04 -7.35
CA HIS A 58 -9.57 8.71 -7.19
C HIS A 58 -9.03 7.70 -8.21
N SER A 59 -8.87 8.12 -9.46
CA SER A 59 -8.39 7.26 -10.55
C SER A 59 -6.95 6.85 -10.29
N HIS A 60 -6.11 7.81 -9.91
CA HIS A 60 -4.72 7.54 -9.57
C HIS A 60 -4.60 6.63 -8.34
N ALA A 61 -5.43 6.84 -7.30
CA ALA A 61 -5.43 5.98 -6.12
C ALA A 61 -5.79 4.53 -6.47
N LEU A 62 -6.77 4.31 -7.37
CA LEU A 62 -7.13 2.98 -7.85
C LEU A 62 -6.00 2.32 -8.63
N GLU A 63 -5.36 3.02 -9.57
CA GLU A 63 -4.19 2.50 -10.31
C GLU A 63 -3.05 2.09 -9.36
N MET A 64 -2.81 2.87 -8.30
CA MET A 64 -1.78 2.56 -7.30
C MET A 64 -2.15 1.36 -6.43
N LEU A 65 -3.43 1.13 -6.19
CA LEU A 65 -3.92 -0.03 -5.46
C LEU A 65 -3.80 -1.31 -6.32
N GLU A 66 -4.19 -1.22 -7.59
CA GLU A 66 -4.08 -2.31 -8.57
C GLU A 66 -2.64 -2.70 -8.86
N SER A 67 -1.70 -1.75 -8.86
CA SER A 67 -0.27 -1.99 -9.07
C SER A 67 0.52 -2.28 -7.78
N ALA A 68 -0.09 -2.18 -6.60
CA ALA A 68 0.59 -2.41 -5.33
C ALA A 68 1.31 -3.76 -5.27
N THR A 69 2.55 -3.75 -4.77
CA THR A 69 3.41 -4.92 -4.59
C THR A 69 3.95 -4.99 -3.17
N PRO A 70 4.41 -6.17 -2.70
CA PRO A 70 5.07 -6.26 -1.41
C PRO A 70 6.33 -5.38 -1.35
N PRO A 71 6.63 -4.74 -0.20
CA PRO A 71 7.87 -3.97 -0.05
C PRO A 71 9.13 -4.84 -0.17
N MET A 72 10.21 -4.31 -0.76
CA MET A 72 11.52 -4.97 -0.89
C MET A 72 12.39 -4.90 0.36
#